data_AF-A0A928LYP0-F1
#
_entry.id   AF-A0A928LYP0-F1
#
_cell.length_a   1.000
_cell.length_b   1.000
_cell.length_c   1.000
_cell.angle_alpha   90.00
_cell.angle_beta   90.00
_cell.angle_gamma   90.00
#
_symmetry.space_group_name_H-M   'P 1'
#
loop_
_entity.id
_entity.type
_entity.pdbx_description
1 polymer ?
#
loop_
_entity_poly.entity_id
_entity_poly.type
_entity_poly.pdbx_seq_one_letter_code
_entity_poly.pdbx_strand_id
1 'polypeptide(L)'
;MRNHWLITFRSVTFAQHAQKELQREGILCQLQRTPKMLTSRGCGYCLRLRGVDALPAVAILQDEQIKYEKLYALDESGTPREQAL
;
A
#
# COMPACT_ATOMS: atom_id res chain seq x y z
N MET A 1 8.54 1.21 -17.44
CA MET A 1 8.29 0.12 -16.47
C MET A 1 7.33 0.69 -15.42
N ARG A 2 6.12 0.16 -15.29
CA ARG A 2 5.16 0.67 -14.29
C ARG A 2 5.34 -0.16 -13.01
N ASN A 3 6.15 0.35 -12.08
CA ASN A 3 6.28 -0.27 -10.77
C ASN A 3 4.94 -0.09 -10.02
N HIS A 4 4.38 -1.21 -9.58
CA HIS A 4 3.16 -1.22 -8.80
C HIS A 4 3.55 -1.60 -7.37
N TRP A 5 2.97 -0.91 -6.40
CA TRP A 5 3.27 -1.19 -4.99
C TRP A 5 1.98 -1.49 -4.25
N LEU A 6 2.06 -2.35 -3.24
CA LEU A 6 0.96 -2.69 -2.34
C LEU A 6 1.36 -2.41 -0.90
N ILE A 7 0.55 -1.64 -0.20
CA ILE A 7 0.69 -1.41 1.24
C ILE A 7 -0.47 -2.12 1.93
N THR A 8 -0.20 -3.03 2.86
CA THR A 8 -1.25 -3.78 3.57
C THR A 8 -1.58 -3.14 4.92
N PHE A 9 -2.85 -3.24 5.30
CA PHE A 9 -3.40 -2.69 6.54
C PHE A 9 -4.22 -3.75 7.28
N ARG A 10 -4.18 -3.71 8.61
CA ARG A 10 -5.04 -4.53 9.47
C ARG A 10 -6.48 -4.02 9.56
N SER A 11 -6.72 -2.74 9.30
CA SER A 11 -8.06 -2.13 9.35
C SER A 11 -8.35 -1.31 8.09
N VAL A 12 -9.62 -1.31 7.67
CA VAL A 12 -10.12 -0.48 6.57
C VAL A 12 -9.97 1.00 6.87
N THR A 13 -10.13 1.41 8.14
CA THR A 13 -10.06 2.82 8.56
C THR A 13 -8.68 3.40 8.29
N PHE A 14 -7.60 2.68 8.66
CA PHE A 14 -6.24 3.11 8.37
C PHE A 14 -5.97 3.14 6.87
N ALA A 15 -6.49 2.17 6.12
CA ALA A 15 -6.30 2.11 4.68
C ALA A 15 -7.04 3.25 3.95
N GLN A 16 -8.24 3.62 4.38
CA GLN A 16 -8.98 4.77 3.86
C GLN A 16 -8.31 6.10 4.23
N HIS A 17 -7.82 6.21 5.46
CA HIS A 17 -7.08 7.39 5.90
C HIS A 17 -5.81 7.58 5.07
N ALA A 18 -5.01 6.52 4.94
CA ALA A 18 -3.84 6.49 4.07
C ALA A 18 -4.17 6.88 2.63
N GLN A 19 -5.26 6.35 2.07
CA GLN A 19 -5.68 6.70 0.70
C GLN A 19 -5.94 8.21 0.58
N LYS A 20 -6.62 8.79 1.56
CA LYS A 20 -6.99 10.20 1.54
C LYS A 20 -5.75 11.08 1.58
N GLU A 21 -4.81 10.81 2.48
CA GLU A 21 -3.59 11.62 2.61
C GLU A 21 -2.69 11.46 1.37
N LEU A 22 -2.54 10.24 0.85
CA LEU A 22 -1.81 10.03 -0.40
C LEU A 22 -2.46 10.77 -1.59
N GLN A 23 -3.79 10.76 -1.70
CA GLN A 23 -4.48 11.50 -2.76
C GLN A 23 -4.35 13.01 -2.61
N ARG A 24 -4.29 13.53 -1.37
CA ARG A 24 -4.05 14.96 -1.12
C ARG A 24 -2.67 15.41 -1.58
N GLU A 25 -1.67 14.54 -1.41
CA GLU A 25 -0.30 14.74 -1.89
C GLU A 25 -0.13 14.42 -3.40
N GLY A 26 -1.22 14.16 -4.13
CA GLY A 26 -1.20 13.87 -5.56
C GLY A 26 -0.74 12.45 -5.92
N ILE A 27 -0.61 11.55 -4.94
CA ILE A 27 -0.25 10.16 -5.17
C ILE A 27 -1.48 9.34 -5.54
N LEU A 28 -1.44 8.79 -6.76
CA LEU A 28 -2.49 7.91 -7.26
C LEU A 28 -2.44 6.54 -6.59
N CYS A 29 -3.41 6.30 -5.72
CA CYS A 29 -3.59 5.04 -5.01
C CYS A 29 -5.03 4.53 -5.09
N GLN A 30 -5.18 3.21 -4.99
CA GLN A 30 -6.49 2.53 -5.02
C GLN A 30 -6.61 1.55 -3.84
N LEU A 31 -7.62 1.76 -2.99
CA LEU A 31 -7.99 0.81 -1.94
C LEU A 31 -8.62 -0.44 -2.55
N GLN A 32 -8.16 -1.60 -2.12
CA GLN A 32 -8.72 -2.89 -2.46
C GLN A 32 -8.59 -3.87 -1.30
N ARG A 33 -9.27 -5.02 -1.40
CA ARG A 33 -9.07 -6.10 -0.45
C ARG A 33 -7.74 -6.79 -0.70
N THR A 34 -7.06 -7.17 0.37
CA THR A 34 -5.81 -7.92 0.27
C THR A 34 -6.07 -9.23 -0.48
N PRO A 35 -5.30 -9.57 -1.52
CA PRO A 35 -5.42 -10.85 -2.22
C PRO A 35 -5.29 -12.02 -1.24
N LYS A 36 -6.06 -13.10 -1.45
CA LYS A 36 -6.06 -14.29 -0.56
C LYS A 36 -4.65 -14.83 -0.26
N MET A 37 -3.72 -14.71 -1.21
CA MET A 37 -2.32 -15.13 -1.05
C MET A 37 -1.57 -14.34 0.03
N LEU A 38 -1.97 -13.10 0.29
CA LEU A 38 -1.37 -12.19 1.29
C LEU A 38 -2.20 -12.12 2.59
N THR A 39 -3.44 -12.64 2.59
CA THR A 39 -4.37 -12.58 3.72
C THR A 39 -3.95 -13.45 4.91
N SER A 40 -2.96 -14.33 4.77
CA SER A 40 -2.54 -15.31 5.78
C SER A 40 -2.12 -14.69 7.13
N ARG A 41 -1.76 -13.40 7.17
CA ARG A 41 -1.36 -12.69 8.42
C ARG A 41 -2.44 -11.76 9.01
N GLY A 42 -3.70 -11.85 8.56
CA GLY A 42 -4.79 -11.01 9.11
C GLY A 42 -4.86 -9.59 8.52
N CYS A 43 -4.22 -9.37 7.36
CA CYS A 43 -4.36 -8.12 6.61
C CYS A 43 -5.60 -8.18 5.72
N GLY A 44 -6.66 -7.45 6.05
CA GLY A 44 -7.92 -7.45 5.28
C GLY A 44 -7.91 -6.52 4.06
N TYR A 45 -7.13 -5.42 4.12
CA TYR A 45 -7.16 -4.35 3.13
C TYR A 45 -5.75 -3.97 2.68
N CYS A 46 -5.64 -3.53 1.43
CA CYS A 46 -4.40 -2.98 0.90
C CYS A 46 -4.63 -1.79 -0.03
N LEU A 47 -3.64 -0.91 -0.10
CA LEU A 47 -3.59 0.17 -1.09
C LEU A 47 -2.63 -0.21 -2.20
N ARG A 48 -3.09 -0.05 -3.45
CA ARG A 48 -2.24 -0.17 -4.64
C ARG A 48 -1.82 1.19 -5.13
N LEU A 49 -0.52 1.43 -5.12
CA LEU A 49 0.09 2.60 -5.75
C LEU A 49 0.35 2.30 -7.22
N ARG A 50 0.04 3.26 -8.09
CA ARG A 50 0.26 3.13 -9.54
C ARG A 50 1.19 4.23 -10.03
N GLY A 51 2.30 3.84 -10.65
CA GLY A 51 3.17 4.78 -11.38
C GLY A 51 3.96 5.74 -10.49
N VAL A 52 4.07 5.46 -9.19
CA VAL A 52 4.93 6.17 -8.26
C VAL A 52 5.76 5.17 -7.45
N ASP A 53 6.91 5.61 -6.96
CA ASP A 53 7.67 4.83 -5.99
C ASP A 53 6.93 4.73 -4.66
N ALA A 54 7.18 3.64 -3.92
CA ALA A 54 6.62 3.48 -2.58
C ALA A 54 7.24 4.41 -1.55
N LEU A 55 8.46 4.94 -1.80
CA LEU A 55 9.19 5.77 -0.85
C LEU A 55 8.42 7.04 -0.44
N PRO A 56 7.96 7.90 -1.38
CA PRO A 56 7.15 9.07 -1.01
C PRO A 56 5.89 8.70 -0.26
N ALA A 57 5.21 7.63 -0.69
CA ALA A 57 4.00 7.17 -0.03
C ALA A 57 4.27 6.74 1.41
N VAL A 58 5.33 5.97 1.65
CA VAL A 58 5.70 5.54 3.01
C VAL A 58 6.12 6.74 3.87
N ALA A 59 6.84 7.72 3.31
CA ALA A 59 7.20 8.93 4.03
C ALA A 59 5.96 9.69 4.53
N ILE A 60 4.94 9.88 3.68
CA ILE A 60 3.67 10.52 4.05
C ILE A 60 2.95 9.70 5.13
N LEU A 61 2.90 8.37 5.00
CA LEU A 61 2.26 7.53 6.02
C LEU A 61 2.98 7.60 7.37
N GLN A 62 4.31 7.74 7.36
CA GLN A 62 5.09 7.90 8.59
C GLN A 62 4.87 9.28 9.23
N ASP A 63 4.83 10.34 8.42
CA ASP A 63 4.57 11.71 8.86
C ASP A 63 3.19 11.83 9.51
N GLU A 64 2.16 11.28 8.85
CA GLU A 64 0.78 11.21 9.34
C GLU A 64 0.56 10.14 10.43
N GLN A 65 1.62 9.46 10.88
CA GLN A 65 1.60 8.39 11.89
C GLN A 65 0.59 7.25 11.58
N ILE A 66 0.36 6.98 10.29
CA ILE A 66 -0.58 5.96 9.84
C ILE A 66 0.08 4.58 9.91
N LYS A 67 -0.47 3.71 10.74
CA LYS A 67 0.02 2.33 10.90
C LYS A 67 -0.28 1.51 9.64
N TYR A 68 0.77 1.03 9.00
CA TYR A 68 0.74 0.01 7.95
C TYR A 68 1.45 -1.27 8.43
N GLU A 69 1.12 -2.40 7.81
CA GLU A 69 1.69 -3.70 8.19
C GLU A 69 2.94 -4.02 7.37
N LYS A 70 2.82 -4.01 6.04
CA LYS A 70 3.87 -4.42 5.11
C LYS A 70 3.75 -3.72 3.77
N LEU A 71 4.89 -3.56 3.10
CA LEU A 71 4.99 -3.09 1.73
C LEU A 71 5.37 -4.27 0.82
N TYR A 72 4.75 -4.32 -0.36
CA TYR A 72 5.07 -5.28 -1.40
C TYR A 72 5.29 -4.56 -2.73
N ALA A 73 6.35 -4.93 -3.44
CA ALA A 73 6.54 -4.59 -4.84
C ALA A 73 5.81 -5.63 -5.71
N LEU A 74 4.94 -5.18 -6.60
CA LEU A 74 4.36 -6.03 -7.64
C LEU A 74 5.23 -5.93 -8.90
N ASP A 75 5.69 -7.08 -9.37
CA ASP A 75 6.31 -7.19 -10.69
C ASP A 75 5.25 -7.17 -11.80
N GLU A 76 5.69 -7.15 -13.07
CA GLU A 76 4.79 -7.17 -14.23
C GLU A 76 3.92 -8.44 -14.28
N SER A 77 4.38 -9.52 -13.64
CA SER A 77 3.64 -10.78 -13.49
C SER A 77 2.58 -10.74 -12.38
N GLY A 78 2.49 -9.65 -11.61
CA GLY A 78 1.54 -9.50 -10.50
C GLY A 78 1.89 -10.26 -9.22
N THR A 79 3.14 -10.75 -9.11
CA THR A 79 3.67 -11.42 -7.93
C THR A 79 4.12 -10.40 -6.89
N PRO A 80 3.53 -10.40 -5.69
CA PRO A 80 3.94 -9.51 -4.61
C PRO A 80 5.27 -10.00 -3.99
N ARG A 81 6.31 -9.19 -4.08
CA ARG A 81 7.56 -9.36 -3.33
C ARG A 81 7.54 -8.45 -2.12
N GLU A 82 7.63 -9.05 -0.93
CA GLU A 82 7.75 -8.29 0.31
C GLU A 82 9.03 -7.46 0.29
N GLN A 83 8.90 -6.17 0.57
CA GLN A 83 10.02 -5.24 0.67
C GLN A 83 9.98 -4.61 2.05
N ALA A 84 10.97 -4.94 2.88
CA ALA A 84 11.20 -4.25 4.14
C ALA A 84 11.93 -2.93 3.81
N LEU A 85 11.31 -1.81 4.18
CA LEU A 85 11.91 -0.47 4.15
C LEU A 85 12.38 -0.11 5.56
#